data_AF-A0AAD5VGV1-F1
#
_entry.id   AF-A0AAD5VGV1-F1
#
_cell.length_a   1.000
_cell.length_b   1.000
_cell.length_c   1.000
_cell.angle_alpha   90.00
_cell.angle_beta   90.00
_cell.angle_gamma   90.00
#
_symmetry.space_group_name_H-M   'P 1'
#
loop_
_entity.id
_entity.type
_entity.pdbx_description
1 polymer ?
#
loop_
_entity_poly.entity_id
_entity_poly.type
_entity_poly.pdbx_seq_one_letter_code
_entity_poly.pdbx_strand_id
1 'polypeptide(L)'
;MSNEADFRLLQNRIRETDMELKDQSNLLCNMLSAYFGYDYLEIWYENGLYVKIRDVPDSLSGNILRLRANVPPLGGHSEIVGDDVVDLAYKDIPPQGNQDDEDAVDESDELADAVIFLHSKGIVHRDLALRNLLLSQDGQDLILCDLESCYGSKHCPEIARAKDNGLPNQEWPYSPKSDIYYFGITIAELVLQNNPRTPWQYFGNFVPPPPFDHIFRACLKENPDDRPTLAEIKEMLESIVVSAE
;
A
#
# COMPACT_ATOMS: atom_id res chain seq x y z
N MET A 1 -30.06 9.55 1.21
CA MET A 1 -29.10 10.67 1.03
C MET A 1 -28.28 10.99 2.29
N SER A 2 -28.29 10.20 3.38
CA SER A 2 -27.51 10.52 4.61
C SER A 2 -26.18 9.73 4.77
N ASN A 3 -26.15 8.42 4.52
CA ASN A 3 -24.97 7.59 4.87
C ASN A 3 -23.69 7.90 4.08
N GLU A 4 -23.78 8.28 2.81
CA GLU A 4 -22.57 8.53 1.99
C GLU A 4 -21.92 9.89 2.31
N ALA A 5 -22.73 10.87 2.73
CA ALA A 5 -22.22 12.14 3.23
C ALA A 5 -21.52 11.95 4.59
N ASP A 6 -22.10 11.12 5.46
CA ASP A 6 -21.53 10.79 6.77
C ASP A 6 -20.22 10.02 6.65
N PHE A 7 -20.12 9.07 5.70
CA PHE A 7 -18.89 8.33 5.45
C PHE A 7 -17.77 9.21 4.88
N ARG A 8 -18.07 10.09 3.92
CA ARG A 8 -17.08 11.05 3.40
C ARG A 8 -16.62 12.05 4.47
N LEU A 9 -17.52 12.47 5.35
CA LEU A 9 -17.17 13.31 6.50
C LEU A 9 -16.26 12.55 7.47
N LEU A 10 -16.53 11.27 7.72
CA LEU A 10 -15.68 10.42 8.55
C LEU A 10 -14.28 10.26 7.93
N GLN A 11 -14.19 9.96 6.64
CA GLN A 11 -12.92 9.86 5.91
C GLN A 11 -12.13 11.17 5.95
N ASN A 12 -12.79 12.30 5.68
CA ASN A 12 -12.15 13.62 5.75
C ASN A 12 -11.65 13.92 7.15
N ARG A 13 -12.44 13.62 8.18
CA ARG A 13 -12.05 13.81 9.58
C ARG A 13 -10.85 12.94 9.96
N ILE A 14 -10.86 11.66 9.59
CA ILE A 14 -9.71 10.74 9.83
C ILE A 14 -8.46 11.28 9.13
N ARG A 15 -8.58 11.75 7.89
CA ARG A 15 -7.47 12.33 7.12
C ARG A 15 -6.95 13.62 7.73
N GLU A 16 -7.84 14.52 8.15
CA GLU A 16 -7.47 15.76 8.83
C GLU A 16 -6.75 15.46 10.14
N THR A 17 -7.26 14.52 10.94
CA THR A 17 -6.60 14.05 12.16
C THR A 17 -5.23 13.42 11.87
N ASP A 18 -5.08 12.59 10.84
CA ASP A 18 -3.77 12.03 10.43
C ASP A 18 -2.79 13.12 10.00
N MET A 19 -3.23 14.12 9.24
CA MET A 19 -2.37 15.25 8.86
C MET A 19 -1.98 16.10 10.07
N GLU A 20 -2.91 16.38 10.98
CA GLU A 20 -2.62 17.12 12.21
C GLU A 20 -1.61 16.37 13.10
N LEU A 21 -1.73 15.04 13.22
CA LEU A 21 -0.78 14.21 13.97
C LEU A 21 0.61 14.23 13.32
N LYS A 22 0.69 14.20 11.99
CA LYS A 22 1.96 14.29 11.26
C LYS A 22 2.59 15.68 11.39
N ASP A 23 1.81 16.74 11.31
CA ASP A 23 2.28 18.12 11.47
C ASP A 23 2.78 18.41 12.90
N GLN A 24 2.27 17.68 13.89
CA GLN A 24 2.69 17.78 15.30
C GLN A 24 3.90 16.89 15.64
N SER A 25 4.24 15.93 14.77
CA SER A 25 5.32 14.99 14.99
C SER A 25 6.61 15.44 14.31
N ASN A 26 7.75 15.31 15.00
CA ASN A 26 9.06 15.51 14.39
C ASN A 26 9.59 14.28 13.65
N LEU A 27 8.87 13.15 13.69
CA LEU A 27 9.32 11.88 13.13
C LEU A 27 9.63 11.98 11.64
N LEU A 28 8.75 12.66 10.88
CA LEU A 28 8.84 12.77 9.41
C LEU A 28 9.45 14.11 8.95
N CYS A 29 9.78 15.01 9.88
CA CYS A 29 10.35 16.32 9.53
C CYS A 29 11.78 16.16 8.98
N ASN A 30 12.04 16.74 7.80
CA ASN A 30 13.35 16.67 7.11
C ASN A 30 13.84 15.21 6.90
N MET A 31 12.89 14.29 6.73
CA MET A 31 13.18 12.90 6.39
C MET A 31 13.67 12.81 4.94
N LEU A 32 14.79 12.15 4.74
CA LEU A 32 15.35 11.82 3.43
C LEU A 32 14.81 10.48 2.91
N SER A 33 14.71 9.47 3.77
CA SER A 33 14.19 8.14 3.43
C SER A 33 13.66 7.45 4.70
N ALA A 34 12.78 6.48 4.53
CA ALA A 34 12.34 5.59 5.59
C ALA A 34 12.17 4.17 5.04
N TYR A 35 12.33 3.19 5.92
CA TYR A 35 12.18 1.76 5.64
C TYR A 35 11.38 1.10 6.77
N PHE A 36 10.29 0.44 6.44
CA PHE A 36 9.44 -0.25 7.40
C PHE A 36 9.81 -1.74 7.40
N GLY A 37 10.19 -2.25 8.55
CA GLY A 37 10.25 -3.69 8.80
C GLY A 37 9.04 -4.14 9.62
N TYR A 38 8.82 -5.46 9.67
CA TYR A 38 7.72 -6.09 10.40
C TYR A 38 7.49 -5.53 11.82
N ASP A 39 8.57 -5.31 12.58
CA ASP A 39 8.53 -4.79 13.95
C ASP A 39 9.36 -3.51 14.14
N TYR A 40 9.72 -2.78 13.08
CA TYR A 40 10.48 -1.54 13.21
C TYR A 40 10.31 -0.54 12.07
N LEU A 41 10.73 0.71 12.31
CA LEU A 41 10.87 1.76 11.31
C LEU A 41 12.29 2.30 11.34
N GLU A 42 12.96 2.29 10.20
CA GLU A 42 14.25 2.94 9.97
C GLU A 42 14.03 4.27 9.24
N ILE A 43 14.70 5.35 9.69
CA ILE A 43 14.56 6.69 9.12
C ILE A 43 15.94 7.32 8.95
N TRP A 44 16.16 7.92 7.79
CA TRP A 44 17.32 8.74 7.47
C TRP A 44 16.87 10.19 7.30
N TYR A 45 17.57 11.13 7.93
CA TYR A 45 17.26 12.56 7.90
C TYR A 45 18.27 13.34 7.02
N GLU A 46 17.85 14.49 6.50
CA GLU A 46 18.69 15.37 5.66
C GLU A 46 19.97 15.85 6.35
N ASN A 47 19.98 15.90 7.69
CA ASN A 47 21.16 16.27 8.49
C ASN A 47 22.15 15.11 8.69
N GLY A 48 21.89 13.94 8.10
CA GLY A 48 22.72 12.73 8.23
C GLY A 48 22.37 11.85 9.43
N LEU A 49 21.37 12.21 10.24
CA LEU A 49 20.92 11.37 11.36
C LEU A 49 20.23 10.10 10.83
N TYR A 50 20.48 8.97 11.49
CA TYR A 50 19.84 7.68 11.20
C TYR A 50 19.22 7.15 12.49
N VAL A 51 17.96 6.74 12.43
CA VAL A 51 17.21 6.24 13.59
C VAL A 51 16.49 4.96 13.22
N LYS A 52 16.60 3.94 14.06
CA LYS A 52 15.78 2.72 14.01
C LYS A 52 14.83 2.71 15.20
N ILE A 53 13.56 2.41 15.01
CA ILE A 53 12.53 2.44 16.06
C ILE A 53 11.76 1.13 16.04
N ARG A 54 11.84 0.32 17.10
CA ARG A 54 11.10 -0.95 17.20
C ARG A 54 9.65 -0.70 17.62
N ASP A 55 8.68 -1.43 17.08
CA ASP A 55 7.30 -1.38 17.59
C ASP A 55 7.18 -2.21 18.87
N VAL A 56 7.31 -1.52 20.01
CA VAL A 56 6.99 -2.07 21.32
C VAL A 56 5.71 -1.37 21.81
N PRO A 57 4.56 -2.07 21.87
CA PRO A 57 3.32 -1.48 22.38
C PRO A 57 3.49 -0.87 23.78
N ASP A 58 2.74 0.20 24.04
CA ASP A 58 2.71 0.91 25.33
C ASP A 58 4.07 1.47 25.81
N SER A 59 5.01 1.70 24.89
CA SER A 59 6.32 2.29 25.16
C SER A 59 6.57 3.59 24.39
N LEU A 60 7.68 4.29 24.65
CA LEU A 60 8.11 5.46 23.88
C LEU A 60 8.18 5.14 22.38
N SER A 61 8.90 4.09 21.99
CA SER A 61 9.05 3.69 20.58
C SER A 61 7.71 3.40 19.91
N GLY A 62 6.82 2.63 20.57
CA GLY A 62 5.48 2.38 20.05
C GLY A 62 4.60 3.63 19.98
N ASN A 63 4.76 4.58 20.91
CA ASN A 63 4.05 5.85 20.88
C ASN A 63 4.59 6.77 19.77
N ILE A 64 5.89 6.74 19.47
CA ILE A 64 6.47 7.48 18.34
C ILE A 64 5.89 6.96 17.02
N LEU A 65 5.85 5.64 16.81
CA LEU A 65 5.29 5.02 15.59
C LEU A 65 3.80 5.32 15.39
N ARG A 66 3.07 5.55 16.48
CA ARG A 66 1.65 5.94 16.47
C ARG A 66 1.43 7.45 16.47
N LEU A 67 2.49 8.24 16.28
CA LEU A 67 2.49 9.71 16.30
C LEU A 67 1.92 10.32 17.60
N ARG A 68 2.04 9.61 18.71
CA ARG A 68 1.65 10.04 20.06
C ARG A 68 2.81 10.63 20.86
N ALA A 69 4.03 10.47 20.36
CA ALA A 69 5.24 11.03 20.94
C ALA A 69 6.21 11.47 19.84
N ASN A 70 7.10 12.39 20.19
CA ASN A 70 8.20 12.83 19.32
C ASN A 70 9.43 11.97 19.53
N VAL A 71 10.23 11.83 18.47
CA VAL A 71 11.60 11.32 18.58
C VAL A 71 12.36 12.23 19.54
N PRO A 72 12.96 11.71 20.63
CA PRO A 72 13.70 12.53 21.57
C PRO A 72 14.95 13.14 20.91
N PRO A 73 15.56 14.19 21.48
CA PRO A 73 16.84 14.68 20.98
C PRO A 73 17.90 13.57 21.05
N LEU A 74 18.51 13.25 19.90
CA LEU A 74 19.53 12.20 19.78
C LEU A 74 20.93 12.81 19.64
N GLY A 75 21.90 12.21 20.31
CA GLY A 75 23.31 12.62 20.24
C GLY A 75 24.05 12.12 18.98
N GLY A 76 23.46 11.16 18.28
CA GLY A 76 24.00 10.51 17.09
C GLY A 76 23.00 9.49 16.55
N HIS A 77 23.42 8.63 15.63
CA HIS A 77 22.56 7.56 15.12
C HIS A 77 22.13 6.64 16.27
N SER A 78 20.86 6.26 16.32
CA SER A 78 20.32 5.54 17.49
C SER A 78 19.27 4.50 17.10
N GLU A 79 19.15 3.45 17.91
CA GLU A 79 18.00 2.55 17.93
C GLU A 79 17.15 2.85 19.17
N ILE A 80 15.83 2.97 19.00
CA ILE A 80 14.85 3.17 20.07
C ILE A 80 14.06 1.87 20.22
N VAL A 81 14.16 1.23 21.37
CA VAL A 81 13.49 -0.04 21.68
C VAL A 81 12.79 0.07 23.02
N GLY A 82 11.46 -0.03 23.03
CA GLY A 82 10.71 0.25 24.25
C GLY A 82 10.87 1.72 24.64
N ASP A 83 11.38 1.94 25.85
CA ASP A 83 11.70 3.26 26.41
C ASP A 83 13.20 3.60 26.35
N ASP A 84 14.03 2.68 25.85
CA ASP A 84 15.48 2.84 25.80
C ASP A 84 15.94 3.41 24.45
N VAL A 85 16.96 4.26 24.50
CA VAL A 85 17.66 4.81 23.32
C VAL A 85 19.10 4.33 23.37
N VAL A 86 19.52 3.61 22.33
CA VAL A 86 20.84 2.99 22.24
C VAL A 86 21.59 3.59 21.06
N ASP A 87 22.86 3.97 21.27
CA ASP A 87 23.72 4.42 20.19
C ASP A 87 23.90 3.31 19.15
N LEU A 88 23.79 3.67 17.88
CA LEU A 88 23.86 2.75 16.76
C LEU A 88 24.96 3.20 15.81
N ALA A 89 25.63 2.26 15.15
CA ALA A 89 26.46 2.61 14.00
C ALA A 89 25.57 3.12 12.87
N TYR A 90 26.05 4.11 12.12
CA TYR A 90 25.36 4.54 10.90
C TYR A 90 25.19 3.36 9.93
N LYS A 91 23.99 3.25 9.35
CA LYS A 91 23.65 2.33 8.27
C LYS A 91 23.36 3.18 7.04
N ASP A 92 23.99 2.85 5.91
CA ASP A 92 23.65 3.48 4.64
C ASP A 92 22.18 3.24 4.30
N ILE A 93 21.57 4.20 3.60
CA ILE A 93 20.26 4.00 2.99
C ILE A 93 20.40 2.76 2.09
N PRO A 94 19.57 1.72 2.29
CA PRO A 94 19.62 0.55 1.43
C PRO A 94 19.54 1.01 -0.03
N PRO A 95 20.34 0.44 -0.95
CA PRO A 95 20.02 0.59 -2.37
C PRO A 95 18.54 0.19 -2.55
N GLN A 96 17.80 0.89 -3.41
CA GLN A 96 16.34 0.70 -3.61
C GLN A 96 15.95 -0.68 -4.20
N GLY A 97 16.68 -1.74 -3.87
CA GLY A 97 16.34 -3.12 -4.21
C GLY A 97 16.67 -4.04 -3.05
N ASN A 98 15.71 -4.94 -2.78
CA ASN A 98 15.91 -6.27 -2.21
C ASN A 98 15.63 -6.51 -0.72
N GLN A 99 14.84 -5.70 0.00
CA GLN A 99 14.31 -6.16 1.31
C GLN A 99 12.81 -5.95 1.53
N ASP A 100 12.09 -5.31 0.59
CA ASP A 100 10.63 -5.19 0.61
C ASP A 100 9.97 -6.04 -0.50
N ASP A 101 10.77 -6.66 -1.37
CA ASP A 101 10.26 -7.40 -2.53
C ASP A 101 9.67 -8.76 -2.14
N GLU A 102 10.25 -9.47 -1.16
CA GLU A 102 9.74 -10.80 -0.73
C GLU A 102 8.36 -10.69 -0.09
N ASP A 103 8.18 -9.84 0.93
CA ASP A 103 6.89 -9.65 1.60
C ASP A 103 5.82 -9.13 0.61
N ALA A 104 6.18 -8.21 -0.29
CA ALA A 104 5.26 -7.71 -1.31
C ALA A 104 4.92 -8.76 -2.36
N VAL A 105 5.82 -9.71 -2.68
CA VAL A 105 5.50 -10.87 -3.52
C VAL A 105 4.51 -11.79 -2.80
N ASP A 106 4.77 -12.13 -1.54
CA ASP A 106 3.90 -13.03 -0.76
C ASP A 106 2.50 -12.43 -0.60
N GLU A 107 2.38 -11.16 -0.20
CA GLU A 107 1.10 -10.44 -0.10
C GLU A 107 0.39 -10.33 -1.46
N SER A 108 1.15 -10.16 -2.54
CA SER A 108 0.60 -10.14 -3.90
C SER A 108 0.08 -11.52 -4.34
N ASP A 109 0.75 -12.59 -3.93
CA ASP A 109 0.35 -13.97 -4.22
C ASP A 109 -0.93 -14.34 -3.45
N GLU A 110 -0.99 -14.01 -2.16
CA GLU A 110 -2.17 -14.19 -1.33
C GLU A 110 -3.37 -13.38 -1.85
N LEU A 111 -3.14 -12.13 -2.28
CA LEU A 111 -4.16 -11.32 -2.93
C LEU A 111 -4.64 -11.99 -4.23
N ALA A 112 -3.74 -12.56 -5.03
CA ALA A 112 -4.11 -13.24 -6.26
C ALA A 112 -5.02 -14.44 -5.96
N ASP A 113 -4.69 -15.24 -4.94
CA ASP A 113 -5.50 -16.37 -4.51
C ASP A 113 -6.89 -15.96 -4.01
N ALA A 114 -6.98 -14.87 -3.24
CA ALA A 114 -8.25 -14.32 -2.79
C ALA A 114 -9.13 -13.88 -3.98
N VAL A 115 -8.56 -13.20 -4.97
CA VAL A 115 -9.30 -12.74 -6.15
C VAL A 115 -9.69 -13.91 -7.05
N ILE A 116 -8.81 -14.91 -7.23
CA ILE A 116 -9.13 -16.17 -7.95
C ILE A 116 -10.34 -16.84 -7.29
N PHE A 117 -10.34 -16.93 -5.96
CA PHE A 117 -11.43 -17.52 -5.21
C PHE A 117 -12.75 -16.76 -5.46
N LEU A 118 -12.76 -15.43 -5.36
CA LEU A 118 -13.95 -14.61 -5.65
C LEU A 118 -14.45 -14.82 -7.09
N HIS A 119 -13.56 -14.74 -8.07
CA HIS A 119 -13.90 -14.91 -9.48
C HIS A 119 -14.45 -16.31 -9.76
N SER A 120 -13.93 -17.35 -9.09
CA SER A 120 -14.44 -18.73 -9.17
C SER A 120 -15.89 -18.87 -8.68
N LYS A 121 -16.35 -17.94 -7.82
CA LYS A 121 -17.73 -17.85 -7.34
C LYS A 121 -18.59 -16.89 -8.17
N GLY A 122 -18.04 -16.33 -9.25
CA GLY A 122 -18.72 -15.32 -10.07
C GLY A 122 -18.82 -13.95 -9.40
N ILE A 123 -18.02 -13.70 -8.36
CA ILE A 123 -17.98 -12.43 -7.64
C ILE A 123 -16.85 -11.58 -8.24
N VAL A 124 -17.19 -10.38 -8.71
CA VAL A 124 -16.22 -9.34 -9.07
C VAL A 124 -16.14 -8.38 -7.89
N HIS A 125 -14.94 -8.11 -7.39
CA HIS A 125 -14.72 -7.28 -6.21
C HIS A 125 -15.10 -5.82 -6.48
N ARG A 126 -14.72 -5.26 -7.64
CA ARG A 126 -14.98 -3.89 -8.13
C ARG A 126 -14.26 -2.77 -7.37
N ASP A 127 -13.71 -3.05 -6.20
CA ASP A 127 -13.01 -2.06 -5.38
C ASP A 127 -11.70 -2.58 -4.78
N LEU A 128 -10.90 -3.32 -5.55
CA LEU A 128 -9.58 -3.74 -5.08
C LEU A 128 -8.71 -2.50 -4.87
N ALA A 129 -8.16 -2.38 -3.66
CA ALA A 129 -7.28 -1.30 -3.23
C ALA A 129 -6.64 -1.70 -1.90
N LEU A 130 -5.47 -1.13 -1.58
CA LEU A 130 -4.77 -1.42 -0.33
C LEU A 130 -5.64 -1.22 0.92
N ARG A 131 -6.52 -0.21 0.92
CA ARG A 131 -7.46 0.06 2.04
C ARG A 131 -8.44 -1.09 2.35
N ASN A 132 -8.66 -2.00 1.41
CA ASN A 132 -9.58 -3.13 1.54
C ASN A 132 -8.83 -4.44 1.83
N LEU A 133 -7.52 -4.36 2.06
CA LEU A 133 -6.69 -5.45 2.55
C LEU A 133 -6.45 -5.24 4.05
N LEU A 134 -6.69 -6.30 4.82
CA LEU A 134 -6.42 -6.34 6.25
C LEU A 134 -5.39 -7.43 6.51
N LEU A 135 -4.63 -7.30 7.59
CA LEU A 135 -3.79 -8.38 8.09
C LEU A 135 -4.49 -9.04 9.28
N SER A 136 -4.33 -10.35 9.41
CA SER A 136 -4.76 -11.10 10.58
C SER A 136 -4.06 -10.59 11.86
N GLN A 137 -4.60 -10.96 13.02
CA GLN A 137 -4.06 -10.47 14.30
C GLN A 137 -2.62 -10.95 14.58
N ASP A 138 -2.24 -12.11 14.04
CA ASP A 138 -0.88 -12.65 14.06
C ASP A 138 -0.01 -12.17 12.87
N GLY A 139 -0.59 -11.39 11.95
CA GLY A 139 0.10 -10.85 10.78
C GLY A 139 0.57 -11.94 9.82
N GLN A 140 -0.15 -13.06 9.76
CA GLN A 140 0.18 -14.21 8.92
C GLN A 140 -0.72 -14.35 7.70
N ASP A 141 -1.94 -13.81 7.74
CA ASP A 141 -2.90 -13.94 6.64
C ASP A 141 -3.33 -12.55 6.13
N LEU A 142 -3.31 -12.38 4.80
CA LEU A 142 -3.95 -11.27 4.12
C LEU A 142 -5.45 -11.54 3.92
N ILE A 143 -6.28 -10.62 4.42
CA ILE A 143 -7.74 -10.72 4.39
C ILE A 143 -8.29 -9.65 3.44
N LEU A 144 -8.84 -10.09 2.31
CA LEU A 144 -9.60 -9.23 1.40
C LEU A 144 -11.02 -8.98 1.94
N CYS A 145 -11.39 -7.72 2.11
CA CYS A 145 -12.68 -7.31 2.68
C CYS A 145 -13.46 -6.35 1.76
N ASP A 146 -14.62 -5.87 2.21
CA ASP A 146 -15.47 -4.91 1.48
C ASP A 146 -16.05 -5.43 0.15
N LEU A 147 -16.72 -6.58 0.22
CA LEU A 147 -17.45 -7.18 -0.91
C LEU A 147 -18.74 -6.43 -1.27
N GLU A 148 -19.12 -5.38 -0.54
CA GLU A 148 -20.36 -4.60 -0.72
C GLU A 148 -20.19 -3.48 -1.77
N SER A 149 -19.67 -3.79 -2.96
CA SER A 149 -19.22 -2.77 -3.92
C SER A 149 -20.31 -2.17 -4.81
N CYS A 150 -21.42 -1.74 -4.21
CA CYS A 150 -22.44 -0.91 -4.91
C CYS A 150 -21.86 0.43 -5.44
N TYR A 151 -20.66 0.81 -4.98
CA TYR A 151 -19.88 1.95 -5.44
C TYR A 151 -18.41 1.61 -5.67
N GLY A 152 -18.14 0.59 -6.49
CA GLY A 152 -16.77 0.23 -6.87
C GLY A 152 -15.96 1.41 -7.44
N SER A 153 -14.64 1.23 -7.48
CA SER A 153 -13.72 2.20 -8.04
C SER A 153 -14.03 2.50 -9.51
N LYS A 154 -13.74 3.74 -9.93
CA LYS A 154 -14.32 4.36 -11.17
C LYS A 154 -13.27 4.86 -12.16
N HIS A 155 -12.03 4.48 -11.91
CA HIS A 155 -10.84 4.96 -12.61
C HIS A 155 -10.37 4.02 -13.71
N CYS A 156 -10.75 2.74 -13.64
CA CYS A 156 -10.50 1.77 -14.69
C CYS A 156 -11.09 2.30 -16.03
N PRO A 157 -10.35 2.26 -17.15
CA PRO A 157 -10.72 2.99 -18.38
C PRO A 157 -12.15 2.76 -18.88
N GLU A 158 -12.62 1.52 -18.87
CA GLU A 158 -13.98 1.15 -19.29
C GLU A 158 -15.07 1.66 -18.34
N ILE A 159 -14.79 1.70 -17.03
CA ILE A 159 -15.71 2.22 -16.01
C ILE A 159 -15.75 3.74 -16.07
N ALA A 160 -14.58 4.38 -16.18
CA ALA A 160 -14.45 5.83 -16.32
C ALA A 160 -15.21 6.31 -17.57
N ARG A 161 -15.01 5.63 -18.70
CA ARG A 161 -15.76 5.91 -19.94
C ARG A 161 -17.26 5.70 -19.78
N ALA A 162 -17.71 4.65 -19.09
CA ALA A 162 -19.13 4.44 -18.84
C ALA A 162 -19.74 5.58 -18.01
N LYS A 163 -19.04 5.98 -16.95
CA LYS A 163 -19.40 7.12 -16.10
C LYS A 163 -19.44 8.43 -16.87
N ASP A 164 -18.42 8.72 -17.68
CA ASP A 164 -18.30 9.97 -18.44
C ASP A 164 -19.38 10.06 -19.54
N ASN A 165 -19.81 8.91 -20.06
CA ASN A 165 -20.97 8.81 -20.95
C ASN A 165 -22.32 8.92 -20.22
N GLY A 166 -22.33 9.08 -18.90
CA GLY A 166 -23.54 9.26 -18.10
C GLY A 166 -24.36 7.99 -17.89
N LEU A 167 -23.78 6.80 -18.05
CA LEU A 167 -24.48 5.54 -17.78
C LEU A 167 -24.81 5.41 -16.28
N PRO A 168 -25.98 4.84 -15.94
CA PRO A 168 -26.31 4.49 -14.55
C PRO A 168 -25.26 3.55 -13.95
N ASN A 169 -24.95 3.70 -12.66
CA ASN A 169 -23.90 2.91 -11.99
C ASN A 169 -24.11 1.39 -12.11
N GLN A 170 -25.37 0.93 -12.17
CA GLN A 170 -25.74 -0.49 -12.32
C GLN A 170 -25.36 -1.06 -13.69
N GLU A 171 -25.16 -0.21 -14.69
CA GLU A 171 -24.80 -0.57 -16.06
C GLU A 171 -23.29 -0.42 -16.34
N TRP A 172 -22.51 -0.04 -15.32
CA TRP A 172 -21.07 0.07 -15.50
C TRP A 172 -20.44 -1.31 -15.72
N PRO A 173 -19.50 -1.45 -16.68
CA PRO A 173 -19.01 -2.73 -17.17
C PRO A 173 -17.95 -3.35 -16.24
N TYR A 174 -18.27 -3.52 -14.95
CA TYR A 174 -17.42 -4.23 -14.02
C TYR A 174 -17.28 -5.70 -14.44
N SER A 175 -16.04 -6.18 -14.42
CA SER A 175 -15.69 -7.52 -14.87
C SER A 175 -14.48 -8.05 -14.09
N PRO A 176 -14.18 -9.35 -14.18
CA PRO A 176 -12.90 -9.87 -13.72
C PRO A 176 -11.70 -9.06 -14.22
N LYS A 177 -11.74 -8.55 -15.46
CA LYS A 177 -10.67 -7.74 -16.04
C LYS A 177 -10.56 -6.33 -15.43
N SER A 178 -11.66 -5.76 -14.91
CA SER A 178 -11.55 -4.51 -14.14
C SER A 178 -10.90 -4.74 -12.78
N ASP A 179 -11.13 -5.91 -12.17
CA ASP A 179 -10.38 -6.30 -10.96
C ASP A 179 -8.88 -6.46 -11.26
N ILE A 180 -8.50 -7.05 -12.40
CA ILE A 180 -7.07 -7.13 -12.80
C ILE A 180 -6.41 -5.75 -12.88
N TYR A 181 -7.11 -4.75 -13.41
CA TYR A 181 -6.60 -3.38 -13.44
C TYR A 181 -6.31 -2.86 -12.03
N TYR A 182 -7.25 -3.04 -11.10
CA TYR A 182 -7.10 -2.59 -9.72
C TYR A 182 -6.14 -3.44 -8.89
N PHE A 183 -5.97 -4.71 -9.23
CA PHE A 183 -4.95 -5.58 -8.69
C PHE A 183 -3.55 -5.00 -8.97
N GLY A 184 -3.28 -4.58 -10.22
CA GLY A 184 -2.02 -3.92 -10.56
C GLY A 184 -1.78 -2.62 -9.78
N ILE A 185 -2.82 -1.81 -9.59
CA ILE A 185 -2.74 -0.61 -8.73
C ILE A 185 -2.39 -1.01 -7.29
N THR A 186 -3.07 -2.03 -6.75
CA THR A 186 -2.91 -2.48 -5.37
C THR A 186 -1.49 -3.02 -5.13
N ILE A 187 -0.93 -3.82 -6.06
CA ILE A 187 0.47 -4.25 -6.00
C ILE A 187 1.42 -3.05 -5.99
N ALA A 188 1.21 -2.06 -6.85
CA ALA A 188 2.06 -0.88 -6.84
C ALA A 188 2.00 -0.12 -5.50
N GLU A 189 0.83 -0.08 -4.86
CA GLU A 189 0.69 0.50 -3.51
C GLU A 189 1.44 -0.31 -2.45
N LEU A 190 1.37 -1.65 -2.50
CA LEU A 190 2.12 -2.56 -1.62
C LEU A 190 3.63 -2.35 -1.77
N VAL A 191 4.14 -2.45 -3.00
CA VAL A 191 5.58 -2.34 -3.32
C VAL A 191 6.13 -0.96 -2.98
N LEU A 192 5.37 0.10 -3.24
CA LEU A 192 5.84 1.46 -2.99
C LEU A 192 5.64 1.90 -1.54
N GLN A 193 5.01 1.06 -0.69
CA GLN A 193 4.58 1.34 0.69
C GLN A 193 3.95 2.73 0.87
N ASN A 194 3.38 3.24 -0.22
CA ASN A 194 2.78 4.54 -0.32
C ASN A 194 1.29 4.29 -0.43
N ASN A 195 0.52 5.03 0.35
CA ASN A 195 -0.93 5.14 0.16
C ASN A 195 -1.17 6.40 -0.68
N PRO A 196 -1.05 6.36 -2.02
CA PRO A 196 -1.28 7.51 -2.88
C PRO A 196 -2.75 7.90 -2.83
N ARG A 197 -3.03 9.00 -2.11
CA ARG A 197 -4.39 9.51 -1.90
C ARG A 197 -5.04 10.10 -3.17
N THR A 198 -4.37 10.14 -4.33
CA THR A 198 -4.94 10.75 -5.56
C THR A 198 -4.59 10.06 -6.90
N PRO A 199 -5.57 9.88 -7.81
CA PRO A 199 -5.41 9.27 -9.14
C PRO A 199 -4.35 9.84 -10.09
N TRP A 200 -3.98 11.12 -9.94
CA TRP A 200 -3.01 11.78 -10.83
C TRP A 200 -1.57 11.34 -10.58
N GLN A 201 -1.31 10.65 -9.46
CA GLN A 201 0.00 10.09 -9.13
C GLN A 201 0.31 8.82 -9.95
N TYR A 202 -0.71 8.08 -10.40
CA TYR A 202 -0.55 6.81 -11.15
C TYR A 202 -0.02 6.96 -12.59
N PHE A 203 0.10 8.18 -13.11
CA PHE A 203 0.57 8.44 -14.48
C PHE A 203 1.96 9.08 -14.46
N GLY A 204 2.99 8.27 -14.67
CA GLY A 204 4.36 8.72 -14.96
C GLY A 204 5.35 8.70 -13.80
N ASN A 205 4.91 8.92 -12.56
CA ASN A 205 5.79 9.03 -11.37
C ASN A 205 5.59 7.94 -10.31
N PHE A 206 4.62 7.03 -10.49
CA PHE A 206 4.25 5.99 -9.51
C PHE A 206 4.17 4.62 -10.20
N VAL A 207 5.27 4.25 -10.86
CA VAL A 207 5.47 2.90 -11.39
C VAL A 207 6.34 2.19 -10.36
N PRO A 208 5.97 0.99 -9.87
CA PRO A 208 6.83 0.25 -8.96
C PRO A 208 8.18 -0.03 -9.65
N PRO A 209 9.29 -0.11 -8.91
CA PRO A 209 10.59 -0.43 -9.49
C PRO A 209 10.57 -1.81 -10.15
N PRO A 210 11.50 -2.09 -11.08
CA PRO A 210 11.77 -3.46 -11.50
C PRO A 210 12.09 -4.32 -10.25
N PRO A 211 11.59 -5.57 -10.18
CA PRO A 211 10.90 -6.26 -11.27
C PRO A 211 9.39 -6.01 -11.35
N PHE A 212 8.71 -5.47 -10.33
CA PHE A 212 7.25 -5.33 -10.33
C PHE A 212 6.64 -4.42 -11.43
N ASP A 213 7.46 -3.58 -12.05
CA ASP A 213 7.03 -2.66 -13.12
C ASP A 213 6.37 -3.39 -14.31
N HIS A 214 6.82 -4.60 -14.65
CA HIS A 214 6.24 -5.38 -15.75
C HIS A 214 4.83 -5.87 -15.44
N ILE A 215 4.59 -6.34 -14.20
CA ILE A 215 3.26 -6.78 -13.73
C ILE A 215 2.29 -5.60 -13.74
N PHE A 216 2.73 -4.47 -13.18
CA PHE A 216 1.96 -3.23 -13.16
C PHE A 216 1.53 -2.80 -14.56
N ARG A 217 2.48 -2.72 -15.51
CA ARG A 217 2.20 -2.30 -16.89
C ARG A 217 1.29 -3.28 -17.65
N ALA A 218 1.38 -4.58 -17.34
CA ALA A 218 0.49 -5.59 -17.92
C ALA A 218 -0.95 -5.44 -17.39
N CYS A 219 -1.11 -5.19 -16.09
CA CYS A 219 -2.43 -5.00 -15.47
C CYS A 219 -3.14 -3.71 -15.92
N LEU A 220 -2.39 -2.63 -16.16
CA LEU A 220 -2.93 -1.31 -16.48
C LEU A 220 -3.21 -1.07 -17.98
N LYS A 221 -3.27 -2.12 -18.81
CA LYS A 221 -3.61 -1.98 -20.24
C LYS A 221 -5.00 -1.35 -20.42
N GLU A 222 -5.09 -0.43 -21.38
CA GLU A 222 -6.32 0.33 -21.64
C GLU A 222 -7.47 -0.59 -22.09
N ASN A 223 -7.16 -1.56 -22.94
CA ASN A 223 -8.09 -2.58 -23.35
C ASN A 223 -8.14 -3.72 -22.31
N PRO A 224 -9.32 -4.07 -21.75
CA PRO A 224 -9.47 -5.12 -20.76
C PRO A 224 -8.98 -6.50 -21.23
N ASP A 225 -9.13 -6.80 -22.52
CA ASP A 225 -8.74 -8.10 -23.09
C ASP A 225 -7.22 -8.28 -23.17
N ASP A 226 -6.46 -7.19 -23.17
CA ASP A 226 -4.99 -7.22 -23.20
C ASP A 226 -4.37 -7.36 -21.80
N ARG A 227 -5.19 -7.30 -20.74
CA ARG A 227 -4.74 -7.52 -19.36
C ARG A 227 -4.55 -9.02 -19.12
N PRO A 228 -3.58 -9.45 -18.30
CA PRO A 228 -3.35 -10.86 -18.02
C PRO A 228 -4.51 -11.49 -17.23
N THR A 229 -4.45 -12.80 -17.08
CA THR A 229 -5.21 -13.58 -16.11
C THR A 229 -4.47 -13.62 -14.77
N LEU A 230 -5.17 -13.95 -13.68
CA LEU A 230 -4.51 -14.12 -12.38
C LEU A 230 -3.47 -15.24 -12.41
N ALA A 231 -3.70 -16.32 -13.18
CA ALA A 231 -2.70 -17.38 -13.35
C ALA A 231 -1.41 -16.87 -13.99
N GLU A 232 -1.51 -16.07 -15.07
CA GLU A 232 -0.34 -15.45 -15.70
C GLU A 232 0.35 -14.45 -14.76
N ILE A 233 -0.41 -13.76 -13.90
CA ILE A 233 0.17 -12.90 -12.85
C ILE A 233 0.94 -13.72 -11.81
N LYS A 234 0.41 -14.86 -11.35
CA LYS A 234 1.12 -15.75 -10.43
C LYS A 234 2.45 -16.21 -11.03
N GLU A 235 2.44 -16.63 -12.30
CA GLU A 235 3.68 -17.00 -13.02
C GLU A 235 4.68 -15.83 -13.09
N MET A 236 4.20 -14.59 -13.26
CA MET A 236 5.05 -13.40 -13.20
C MET A 236 5.65 -13.19 -11.80
N LEU A 237 4.85 -13.34 -10.74
CA LEU A 237 5.31 -13.22 -9.34
C LEU A 237 6.35 -14.30 -8.98
N GLU A 238 6.11 -15.55 -9.35
CA GLU A 238 7.06 -16.65 -9.15
C GLU A 238 8.41 -16.37 -9.84
N SER A 239 8.40 -15.74 -11.02
CA SER A 239 9.63 -15.38 -11.74
C SER A 239 10.46 -14.30 -11.02
N ILE A 240 9.82 -13.48 -10.17
CA ILE A 240 10.50 -12.47 -9.35
C ILE A 240 11.30 -13.15 -8.25
N VAL A 241 10.70 -14.12 -7.54
CA VAL A 241 11.37 -14.88 -6.46
C VAL A 241 12.60 -15.61 -6.98
N VAL A 242 12.48 -16.30 -8.13
CA VAL A 242 13.59 -17.05 -8.75
C VAL A 242 14.74 -16.13 -9.22
N SER A 243 14.47 -14.85 -9.47
CA SER A 243 15.49 -13.88 -9.90
C SER A 243 16.24 -13.23 -8.71
N ALA A 244 15.74 -13.42 -7.49
CA ALA A 244 16.34 -12.88 -6.25
C ALA A 244 17.32 -13.87 -5.58
N GLU A 245 17.29 -15.16 -5.94
CA GLU A 245 18.23 -16.22 -5.52
C GLU A 245 19.54 -16.23 -6.35
#